data_AF-A0A143XQQ4-F1
#
_entry.id   AF-A0A143XQQ4-F1
#
_cell.length_a   1.000
_cell.length_b   1.000
_cell.length_c   1.000
_cell.angle_alpha   90.00
_cell.angle_beta   90.00
_cell.angle_gamma   90.00
#
_symmetry.space_group_name_H-M   'P 1'
#
loop_
_entity.id
_entity.type
_entity.pdbx_description
1 polymer ?
#
loop_
_entity_poly.entity_id
_entity_poly.type
_entity_poly.pdbx_seq_one_letter_code
_entity_poly.pdbx_strand_id
1 'polypeptide(L)'
;MQYISHYSSPLGRILLAADKEGITGLWFENQKYYAYKLDEDHEEREIPVFEETKRWLSVYFSGREPDFMPPLNLIGTEFQKNVWEILRQIPYGQTMTYGEIARKIAEKKGVAHMSAQAVGSAVGHNPISILVPCHRVVGTNGSLTGYAGGIEKKQKLLSLENVPMEHFFVPKKQKYTFARGTLADLPQVYAIIDERIHWMDEVGIEQWNVTDYWECYPESYYKKAVHGGNLYVLKEAGGDRVTGVAVLYESDERWAEQQGPAAYYVHHLATRIGEKGAGKAMLSFCEKQAVADRKEYLRLDCAVDNPKINAYYDKLRYDYAGTCVDGKYEGNLREKRVD
;
A
#
# COMPACT_ATOMS: atom_id res chain seq x y z
N MET A 1 -22.11 32.65 6.71
CA MET A 1 -23.04 32.00 7.65
C MET A 1 -23.70 30.86 6.94
N GLN A 2 -23.26 29.66 7.29
CA GLN A 2 -23.81 28.40 6.84
C GLN A 2 -24.80 27.88 7.87
N TYR A 3 -25.73 27.07 7.41
CA TYR A 3 -26.61 26.25 8.24
C TYR A 3 -26.12 24.81 8.23
N ILE A 4 -26.46 24.06 9.27
CA ILE A 4 -26.23 22.62 9.32
C ILE A 4 -27.52 21.85 9.65
N SER A 5 -27.57 20.60 9.21
CA SER A 5 -28.57 19.61 9.58
C SER A 5 -27.96 18.21 9.51
N HIS A 6 -28.65 17.20 10.01
CA HIS A 6 -28.17 15.83 10.08
C HIS A 6 -29.11 14.86 9.35
N TYR A 7 -28.54 13.84 8.74
CA TYR A 7 -29.26 12.74 8.11
C TYR A 7 -28.73 11.39 8.59
N SER A 8 -29.62 10.48 8.99
CA SER A 8 -29.24 9.12 9.38
C SER A 8 -29.38 8.19 8.18
N SER A 9 -28.26 7.70 7.66
CA SER A 9 -28.23 6.75 6.54
C SER A 9 -27.94 5.32 7.01
N PRO A 10 -28.22 4.30 6.18
CA PRO A 10 -27.77 2.92 6.44
C PRO A 10 -26.24 2.76 6.59
N LEU A 11 -25.44 3.76 6.18
CA LEU A 11 -23.98 3.77 6.26
C LEU A 11 -23.43 4.67 7.38
N GLY A 12 -24.30 5.19 8.25
CA GLY A 12 -23.96 6.07 9.36
C GLY A 12 -24.59 7.47 9.26
N ARG A 13 -24.36 8.29 10.28
CA ARG A 13 -24.81 9.70 10.30
C ARG A 13 -24.02 10.52 9.29
N ILE A 14 -24.74 11.44 8.66
CA ILE A 14 -24.26 12.37 7.66
C ILE A 14 -24.54 13.78 8.16
N LEU A 15 -23.51 14.62 8.18
CA LEU A 15 -23.62 16.06 8.38
C LEU A 15 -23.89 16.73 7.04
N LEU A 16 -24.93 17.55 6.98
CA LEU A 16 -25.25 18.43 5.85
C LEU A 16 -24.87 19.86 6.24
N ALA A 17 -24.26 20.59 5.30
CA ALA A 17 -24.04 22.03 5.43
C ALA A 17 -24.50 22.74 4.16
N ALA A 18 -25.05 23.94 4.31
CA ALA A 18 -25.56 24.74 3.20
C ALA A 18 -25.48 26.24 3.49
N ASP A 19 -25.46 27.02 2.42
CA ASP A 19 -25.66 28.46 2.47
C ASP A 19 -26.90 28.85 1.64
N LYS A 20 -27.02 30.14 1.29
CA LYS A 20 -28.11 30.66 0.47
C LYS A 20 -28.08 30.17 -0.99
N GLU A 21 -26.96 29.66 -1.48
CA GLU A 21 -26.77 29.21 -2.86
C GLU A 21 -27.01 27.70 -3.00
N GLY A 22 -26.73 26.91 -1.95
CA GLY A 22 -27.04 25.47 -1.94
C GLY A 22 -26.26 24.68 -0.90
N ILE A 23 -26.22 23.35 -1.06
CA ILE A 23 -25.39 22.46 -0.25
C ILE A 23 -23.92 22.79 -0.48
N THR A 24 -23.22 23.14 0.60
CA THR A 24 -21.78 23.38 0.62
C THR A 24 -21.01 22.16 1.14
N GLY A 25 -21.71 21.23 1.79
CA GLY A 25 -21.11 20.11 2.47
C GLY A 25 -22.04 18.93 2.72
N LEU A 26 -21.48 17.72 2.57
CA LEU A 26 -22.10 16.45 2.91
C LEU A 26 -20.99 15.47 3.32
N TRP A 27 -20.90 15.17 4.61
CA TRP A 27 -19.83 14.33 5.18
C TRP A 27 -20.41 13.21 6.02
N PHE A 28 -19.89 12.00 5.86
CA PHE A 28 -20.06 10.96 6.89
C PHE A 28 -19.31 11.37 8.15
N GLU A 29 -19.90 11.13 9.32
CA GLU A 29 -19.21 11.28 10.59
C GLU A 29 -17.87 10.51 10.58
N ASN A 30 -16.83 11.14 11.13
CA ASN A 30 -15.46 10.62 11.21
C ASN A 30 -14.76 10.34 9.87
N GLN A 31 -15.24 10.89 8.75
CA GLN A 31 -14.49 10.83 7.50
C GLN A 31 -13.20 11.69 7.56
N LYS A 32 -12.20 11.37 6.73
CA LYS A 32 -10.85 11.97 6.80
C LYS A 32 -10.83 13.52 6.80
N TYR A 33 -11.72 14.14 6.04
CA TYR A 33 -11.85 15.61 5.92
C TYR A 33 -13.23 16.07 6.39
N TYR A 34 -13.69 15.53 7.52
CA TYR A 34 -14.98 15.86 8.12
C TYR A 34 -15.12 17.37 8.38
N ALA A 35 -16.26 17.95 7.98
CA ALA A 35 -16.58 19.38 8.13
C ALA A 35 -15.52 20.34 7.55
N TYR A 36 -14.74 19.90 6.56
CA TYR A 36 -13.72 20.75 5.93
C TYR A 36 -14.36 21.96 5.26
N LYS A 37 -13.95 23.17 5.66
CA LYS A 37 -14.51 24.48 5.25
C LYS A 37 -15.95 24.75 5.68
N LEU A 38 -16.41 24.10 6.75
CA LEU A 38 -17.58 24.57 7.49
C LEU A 38 -17.21 25.90 8.19
N ASP A 39 -18.05 26.92 8.07
CA ASP A 39 -17.88 28.19 8.78
C ASP A 39 -17.81 27.93 10.30
N GLU A 40 -16.95 28.65 11.05
CA GLU A 40 -16.95 28.57 12.53
C GLU A 40 -18.28 29.05 13.11
N ASP A 41 -18.82 30.14 12.55
CA ASP A 41 -20.12 30.73 12.91
C ASP A 41 -21.27 30.10 12.09
N HIS A 42 -21.52 28.81 12.29
CA HIS A 42 -22.67 28.09 11.70
C HIS A 42 -23.82 27.89 12.69
N GLU A 43 -25.03 27.75 12.17
CA GLU A 43 -26.25 27.56 12.96
C GLU A 43 -26.93 26.24 12.57
N GLU A 44 -27.29 25.41 13.55
CA GLU A 44 -28.14 24.23 13.28
C GLU A 44 -29.59 24.69 13.05
N ARG A 45 -30.05 24.58 11.81
CA ARG A 45 -31.39 25.01 11.43
C ARG A 45 -31.85 24.31 10.17
N GLU A 46 -33.07 23.80 10.21
CA GLU A 46 -33.69 23.21 9.01
C GLU A 46 -34.06 24.29 8.00
N ILE A 47 -33.66 24.10 6.75
CA ILE A 47 -33.93 25.01 5.61
C ILE A 47 -34.36 24.20 4.38
N PRO A 48 -35.07 24.78 3.41
CA PRO A 48 -35.67 24.03 2.30
C PRO A 48 -34.71 23.12 1.51
N VAL A 49 -33.46 23.55 1.32
CA VAL A 49 -32.44 22.75 0.60
C VAL A 49 -32.05 21.47 1.34
N PHE A 50 -32.13 21.45 2.67
CA PHE A 50 -31.87 20.23 3.45
C PHE A 50 -33.00 19.22 3.31
N GLU A 51 -34.26 19.66 3.33
CA GLU A 51 -35.41 18.78 3.08
C GLU A 51 -35.33 18.15 1.68
N GLU A 52 -34.99 18.95 0.66
CA GLU A 52 -34.76 18.45 -0.70
C GLU A 52 -33.60 17.43 -0.76
N THR A 53 -32.50 17.73 -0.07
CA THR A 53 -31.33 16.84 -0.01
C THR A 53 -31.61 15.54 0.74
N LYS A 54 -32.36 15.59 1.84
CA LYS A 54 -32.79 14.39 2.59
C LYS A 54 -33.74 13.53 1.76
N ARG A 55 -34.63 14.14 0.96
CA ARG A 55 -35.46 13.42 -0.02
C ARG A 55 -34.59 12.73 -1.07
N TRP A 56 -33.59 13.42 -1.59
CA TRP A 56 -32.64 12.87 -2.56
C TRP A 56 -31.91 11.66 -1.96
N LEU A 57 -31.35 11.82 -0.76
CA LEU A 57 -30.62 10.76 -0.05
C LEU A 57 -31.52 9.56 0.24
N SER A 58 -32.79 9.79 0.59
CA SER A 58 -33.75 8.72 0.86
C SER A 58 -34.07 7.89 -0.40
N VAL A 59 -34.18 8.53 -1.56
CA VAL A 59 -34.31 7.81 -2.84
C VAL A 59 -33.02 7.04 -3.14
N TYR A 60 -31.86 7.69 -3.03
CA TYR A 60 -30.56 7.07 -3.29
C TYR A 60 -30.33 5.83 -2.41
N PHE A 61 -30.47 5.96 -1.09
CA PHE A 61 -30.28 4.84 -0.16
C PHE A 61 -31.35 3.74 -0.27
N SER A 62 -32.43 3.96 -1.02
CA SER A 62 -33.38 2.90 -1.41
C SER A 62 -32.89 2.04 -2.57
N GLY A 63 -31.71 2.31 -3.12
CA GLY A 63 -31.13 1.59 -4.26
C GLY A 63 -31.62 2.08 -5.62
N ARG A 64 -32.20 3.29 -5.69
CA ARG A 64 -32.72 3.91 -6.92
C ARG A 64 -31.91 5.16 -7.25
N GLU A 65 -31.69 5.40 -8.55
CA GLU A 65 -31.13 6.66 -9.03
C GLU A 65 -32.16 7.79 -8.86
N PRO A 66 -31.85 8.88 -8.12
CA PRO A 66 -32.73 10.03 -8.04
C PRO A 66 -32.78 10.80 -9.36
N ASP A 67 -33.97 11.29 -9.72
CA ASP A 67 -34.27 12.00 -10.99
C ASP A 67 -34.09 13.53 -10.91
N PHE A 68 -33.62 14.04 -9.77
CA PHE A 68 -33.34 15.45 -9.51
C PHE A 68 -32.02 15.60 -8.76
N MET A 69 -31.53 16.83 -8.61
CA MET A 69 -30.33 17.14 -7.85
C MET A 69 -30.57 18.43 -7.04
N PRO A 70 -30.42 18.42 -5.70
CA PRO A 70 -30.48 19.65 -4.92
C PRO A 70 -29.40 20.65 -5.38
N PRO A 71 -29.61 21.96 -5.22
CA PRO A 71 -28.61 22.96 -5.57
C PRO A 71 -27.32 22.76 -4.76
N LEU A 72 -26.18 22.82 -5.44
CA LEU A 72 -24.85 22.62 -4.85
C LEU A 72 -24.03 23.90 -4.97
N ASN A 73 -23.32 24.28 -3.91
CA ASN A 73 -22.31 25.33 -3.92
C ASN A 73 -20.92 24.76 -3.61
N LEU A 74 -20.10 24.56 -4.65
CA LEU A 74 -18.77 23.95 -4.52
C LEU A 74 -17.72 24.97 -4.07
N ILE A 75 -17.25 24.84 -2.82
CA ILE A 75 -16.23 25.72 -2.22
C ILE A 75 -14.82 25.06 -2.25
N GLY A 76 -14.04 25.36 -3.28
CA GLY A 76 -12.75 24.73 -3.56
C GLY A 76 -11.82 25.63 -4.35
N THR A 77 -10.56 25.21 -4.50
CA THR A 77 -9.67 25.80 -5.52
C THR A 77 -10.25 25.55 -6.91
N GLU A 78 -9.85 26.35 -7.90
CA GLU A 78 -10.32 26.17 -9.28
C GLU A 78 -10.02 24.76 -9.81
N PHE A 79 -8.85 24.19 -9.46
CA PHE A 79 -8.50 22.82 -9.81
C PHE A 79 -9.46 21.80 -9.17
N GLN A 80 -9.76 21.95 -7.88
CA GLN A 80 -10.70 21.08 -7.18
C GLN A 80 -12.09 21.14 -7.81
N LYS A 81 -12.63 22.35 -8.04
CA LYS A 81 -13.93 22.55 -8.68
C LYS A 81 -13.98 21.88 -10.05
N ASN A 82 -12.93 22.04 -10.88
CA ASN A 82 -12.84 21.36 -12.17
C ASN A 82 -12.89 19.83 -12.07
N VAL A 83 -12.22 19.25 -11.07
CA VAL A 83 -12.27 17.79 -10.82
C VAL A 83 -13.67 17.38 -10.38
N TRP A 84 -14.29 18.09 -9.44
CA TRP A 84 -15.62 17.77 -8.93
C TRP A 84 -16.71 17.88 -9.99
N GLU A 85 -16.59 18.83 -10.92
CA GLU A 85 -17.48 18.91 -12.09
C GLU A 85 -17.38 17.68 -12.99
N ILE A 86 -16.18 17.10 -13.15
CA ILE A 86 -16.04 15.82 -13.88
C ILE A 86 -16.66 14.67 -13.08
N LEU A 87 -16.50 14.66 -11.75
CA LEU A 87 -17.12 13.62 -10.91
C LEU A 87 -18.65 13.60 -11.07
N ARG A 88 -19.29 14.76 -11.12
CA ARG A 88 -20.74 14.90 -11.30
C ARG A 88 -21.24 14.33 -12.64
N GLN A 89 -20.36 14.16 -13.62
CA GLN A 89 -20.69 13.58 -14.93
C GLN A 89 -20.62 12.05 -14.93
N ILE A 90 -20.11 11.41 -13.87
CA ILE A 90 -20.05 9.95 -13.78
C ILE A 90 -21.45 9.44 -13.43
N PRO A 91 -22.14 8.67 -14.31
CA PRO A 91 -23.51 8.21 -14.07
C PRO A 91 -23.65 7.25 -12.88
N TYR A 92 -24.87 7.08 -12.37
CA TYR A 92 -25.18 6.04 -11.39
C TYR A 92 -24.83 4.65 -11.93
N GLY A 93 -24.19 3.82 -11.11
CA GLY A 93 -23.79 2.46 -11.51
C GLY A 93 -22.59 2.41 -12.46
N GLN A 94 -21.93 3.54 -12.73
CA GLN A 94 -20.71 3.61 -13.54
C GLN A 94 -19.52 4.08 -12.71
N THR A 95 -18.32 3.72 -13.17
CA THR A 95 -17.05 4.12 -12.55
C THR A 95 -16.14 4.80 -13.55
N MET A 96 -15.23 5.64 -13.06
CA MET A 96 -14.15 6.23 -13.86
C MET A 96 -12.83 6.08 -13.11
N THR A 97 -11.72 5.95 -13.83
CA THR A 97 -10.39 5.83 -13.24
C THR A 97 -9.79 7.20 -12.93
N TYR A 98 -8.88 7.26 -11.95
CA TYR A 98 -8.10 8.48 -11.69
C TYR A 98 -7.34 8.97 -12.94
N GLY A 99 -6.87 8.06 -13.78
CA GLY A 99 -6.18 8.37 -15.03
C GLY A 99 -7.11 8.98 -16.09
N GLU A 100 -8.34 8.50 -16.21
CA GLU A 100 -9.35 9.08 -17.10
C GLU A 100 -9.73 10.50 -16.71
N ILE A 101 -9.94 10.74 -15.41
CA ILE A 101 -10.21 12.09 -14.90
C ILE A 101 -9.02 13.01 -15.16
N ALA A 102 -7.80 12.52 -14.94
CA ALA A 102 -6.59 13.29 -15.24
C ALA A 102 -6.51 13.68 -16.73
N ARG A 103 -6.79 12.75 -17.65
CA ARG A 103 -6.85 13.07 -19.09
C ARG A 103 -7.88 14.15 -19.41
N LYS A 104 -9.11 14.01 -18.90
CA LYS A 104 -10.17 15.02 -19.09
C LYS A 104 -9.78 16.40 -18.55
N ILE A 105 -9.09 16.46 -17.41
CA ILE A 105 -8.57 17.72 -16.87
C ILE A 105 -7.45 18.30 -17.75
N ALA A 106 -6.54 17.45 -18.24
CA ALA A 106 -5.46 17.88 -19.12
C ALA A 106 -6.01 18.51 -20.42
N GLU A 107 -7.00 17.86 -21.03
CA GLU A 107 -7.74 18.36 -22.19
C GLU A 107 -8.41 19.71 -21.90
N LYS A 108 -9.17 19.81 -20.81
CA LYS A 108 -9.85 21.06 -20.41
C LYS A 108 -8.88 22.22 -20.19
N LYS A 109 -7.67 21.94 -19.72
CA LYS A 109 -6.62 22.95 -19.46
C LYS A 109 -5.68 23.20 -20.64
N GLY A 110 -5.80 22.44 -21.73
CA GLY A 110 -4.89 22.54 -22.87
C GLY A 110 -3.44 22.16 -22.56
N VAL A 111 -3.22 21.24 -21.60
CA VAL A 111 -1.88 20.75 -21.22
C VAL A 111 -1.70 19.31 -21.66
N ALA A 112 -0.45 18.90 -21.93
CA ALA A 112 -0.15 17.56 -22.44
C ALA A 112 -0.46 16.43 -21.44
N HIS A 113 -0.34 16.70 -20.14
CA HIS A 113 -0.49 15.68 -19.09
C HIS A 113 -1.00 16.29 -17.78
N MET A 114 -1.73 15.49 -16.99
CA MET A 114 -2.14 15.81 -15.62
C MET A 114 -1.83 14.64 -14.71
N SER A 115 -1.35 14.92 -13.49
CA SER A 115 -1.03 13.87 -12.51
C SER A 115 -2.30 13.23 -11.94
N ALA A 116 -2.43 11.91 -12.09
CA ALA A 116 -3.48 11.13 -11.43
C ALA A 116 -3.42 11.23 -9.89
N GLN A 117 -2.24 11.45 -9.32
CA GLN A 117 -2.07 11.68 -7.87
C GLN A 117 -2.65 13.03 -7.45
N ALA A 118 -2.43 14.09 -8.23
CA ALA A 118 -3.01 15.41 -7.97
C ALA A 118 -4.54 15.36 -8.06
N VAL A 119 -5.08 14.66 -9.07
CA VAL A 119 -6.52 14.36 -9.16
C VAL A 119 -7.00 13.58 -7.93
N GLY A 120 -6.28 12.53 -7.52
CA GLY A 120 -6.62 11.76 -6.33
C GLY A 120 -6.73 12.61 -5.06
N SER A 121 -5.83 13.59 -4.89
CA SER A 121 -5.92 14.57 -3.81
C SER A 121 -7.19 15.42 -3.90
N ALA A 122 -7.52 15.95 -5.08
CA ALA A 122 -8.74 16.74 -5.29
C ALA A 122 -10.03 15.94 -5.08
N VAL A 123 -10.08 14.70 -5.57
CA VAL A 123 -11.19 13.75 -5.33
C VAL A 123 -11.37 13.48 -3.83
N GLY A 124 -10.27 13.30 -3.10
CA GLY A 124 -10.29 13.08 -1.65
C GLY A 124 -10.84 14.25 -0.85
N HIS A 125 -10.61 15.49 -1.31
CA HIS A 125 -11.10 16.72 -0.66
C HIS A 125 -12.51 17.14 -1.08
N ASN A 126 -13.26 16.27 -1.76
CA ASN A 126 -14.66 16.54 -2.07
C ASN A 126 -15.47 16.81 -0.77
N PRO A 127 -16.05 18.02 -0.59
CA PRO A 127 -16.81 18.34 0.61
C PRO A 127 -18.25 17.81 0.54
N ILE A 128 -18.76 17.43 -0.63
CA ILE A 128 -20.15 16.99 -0.82
C ILE A 128 -20.18 15.52 -1.26
N SER A 129 -19.92 14.62 -0.31
CA SER A 129 -19.91 13.18 -0.57
C SER A 129 -21.25 12.71 -1.14
N ILE A 130 -21.26 11.58 -1.87
CA ILE A 130 -22.45 10.98 -2.51
C ILE A 130 -23.02 11.83 -3.67
N LEU A 131 -23.43 13.08 -3.43
CA LEU A 131 -23.97 13.99 -4.45
C LEU A 131 -22.91 14.36 -5.50
N VAL A 132 -21.67 14.62 -5.05
CA VAL A 132 -20.49 14.60 -5.91
C VAL A 132 -19.85 13.22 -5.73
N PRO A 133 -19.97 12.31 -6.72
CA PRO A 133 -19.80 10.87 -6.48
C PRO A 133 -18.32 10.44 -6.52
N CYS A 134 -17.52 10.90 -5.56
CA CYS A 134 -16.10 10.53 -5.45
C CYS A 134 -15.88 9.03 -5.16
N HIS A 135 -16.90 8.29 -4.70
CA HIS A 135 -16.86 6.83 -4.53
C HIS A 135 -16.84 6.09 -5.86
N ARG A 136 -17.29 6.71 -6.97
CA ARG A 136 -17.25 6.12 -8.33
C ARG A 136 -15.87 6.16 -8.98
N VAL A 137 -14.87 6.76 -8.33
CA VAL A 137 -13.50 6.85 -8.85
C VAL A 137 -12.67 5.66 -8.42
N VAL A 138 -12.03 4.94 -9.34
CA VAL A 138 -11.29 3.70 -9.04
C VAL A 138 -9.86 3.71 -9.62
N GLY A 139 -9.00 2.80 -9.18
CA GLY A 139 -7.70 2.59 -9.82
C GLY A 139 -7.85 1.83 -11.15
N THR A 140 -6.94 2.08 -12.10
CA THR A 140 -6.98 1.45 -13.44
C THR A 140 -6.92 -0.08 -13.40
N ASN A 141 -6.33 -0.66 -12.36
CA ASN A 141 -6.25 -2.10 -12.15
C ASN A 141 -7.42 -2.68 -11.33
N GLY A 142 -8.47 -1.90 -11.07
CA GLY A 142 -9.56 -2.31 -10.17
C GLY A 142 -9.26 -2.09 -8.68
N SER A 143 -8.19 -1.37 -8.33
CA SER A 143 -7.94 -1.06 -6.93
C SER A 143 -8.94 -0.05 -6.36
N LEU A 144 -9.59 -0.44 -5.25
CA LEU A 144 -10.39 0.43 -4.42
C LEU A 144 -9.49 1.14 -3.42
N THR A 145 -8.99 2.30 -3.84
CA THR A 145 -8.22 3.22 -3.00
C THR A 145 -8.95 4.56 -2.93
N GLY A 146 -8.47 5.48 -2.09
CA GLY A 146 -8.89 6.88 -2.13
C GLY A 146 -10.39 7.11 -2.00
N TYR A 147 -10.89 7.15 -0.76
CA TYR A 147 -12.22 7.66 -0.45
C TYR A 147 -12.25 8.15 0.98
N ALA A 148 -12.62 9.42 1.19
CA ALA A 148 -12.54 10.07 2.49
C ALA A 148 -13.46 9.40 3.54
N GLY A 149 -14.61 8.88 3.12
CA GLY A 149 -15.57 8.17 3.98
C GLY A 149 -15.18 6.75 4.38
N GLY A 150 -14.03 6.25 3.89
CA GLY A 150 -13.51 4.90 4.17
C GLY A 150 -13.89 3.85 3.13
N ILE A 151 -12.97 2.91 2.87
CA ILE A 151 -13.09 1.93 1.78
C ILE A 151 -14.34 1.04 1.92
N GLU A 152 -14.72 0.67 3.14
CA GLU A 152 -15.94 -0.12 3.37
C GLU A 152 -17.20 0.59 2.89
N LYS A 153 -17.32 1.90 3.15
CA LYS A 153 -18.45 2.70 2.65
C LYS A 153 -18.41 2.81 1.13
N LYS A 154 -17.23 2.99 0.54
CA LYS A 154 -17.05 2.99 -0.93
C LYS A 154 -17.58 1.71 -1.56
N GLN A 155 -17.24 0.54 -1.01
CA GLN A 155 -17.72 -0.75 -1.49
C GLN A 155 -19.24 -0.86 -1.39
N LYS A 156 -19.83 -0.47 -0.25
CA LYS A 156 -21.28 -0.50 -0.04
C LYS A 156 -22.03 0.43 -0.98
N LEU A 157 -21.51 1.64 -1.24
CA LEU A 157 -22.09 2.58 -2.20
C LEU A 157 -22.02 2.04 -3.63
N LEU A 158 -20.87 1.52 -4.06
CA LEU A 158 -20.74 0.90 -5.39
C LEU A 158 -21.69 -0.29 -5.56
N SER A 159 -21.83 -1.12 -4.52
CA SER A 159 -22.75 -2.28 -4.54
C SER A 159 -24.21 -1.84 -4.57
N LEU A 160 -24.57 -0.79 -3.81
CA LEU A 160 -25.90 -0.17 -3.84
C LEU A 160 -26.26 0.34 -5.23
N GLU A 161 -25.26 0.84 -5.96
CA GLU A 161 -25.42 1.30 -7.34
C GLU A 161 -25.39 0.17 -8.39
N ASN A 162 -25.36 -1.10 -7.96
CA ASN A 162 -25.28 -2.28 -8.82
C ASN A 162 -24.02 -2.31 -9.73
N VAL A 163 -22.91 -1.73 -9.27
CA VAL A 163 -21.62 -1.86 -9.95
C VAL A 163 -21.10 -3.30 -9.79
N PRO A 164 -20.71 -4.01 -10.89
CA PRO A 164 -20.12 -5.34 -10.80
C PRO A 164 -18.81 -5.31 -9.99
N MET A 165 -18.76 -6.08 -8.90
CA MET A 165 -17.66 -6.00 -7.92
C MET A 165 -16.53 -6.99 -8.16
N GLU A 166 -16.65 -7.89 -9.14
CA GLU A 166 -15.76 -9.04 -9.36
C GLU A 166 -14.32 -8.62 -9.70
N HIS A 167 -14.17 -7.45 -10.32
CA HIS A 167 -12.88 -6.92 -10.75
C HIS A 167 -12.28 -5.92 -9.76
N PHE A 168 -12.97 -5.62 -8.65
CA PHE A 168 -12.50 -4.67 -7.67
C PHE A 168 -11.85 -5.36 -6.47
N PHE A 169 -10.72 -4.81 -6.01
CA PHE A 169 -10.04 -5.29 -4.80
C PHE A 169 -9.52 -4.14 -3.96
N VAL A 170 -9.46 -4.32 -2.64
CA VAL A 170 -8.80 -3.39 -1.74
C VAL A 170 -7.31 -3.75 -1.69
N PRO A 171 -6.39 -2.88 -2.13
CA PRO A 171 -4.97 -3.17 -1.99
C PRO A 171 -4.62 -3.39 -0.52
N LYS A 172 -3.91 -4.47 -0.21
CA LYS A 172 -3.36 -4.66 1.13
C LYS A 172 -2.44 -3.47 1.42
N LYS A 173 -2.63 -2.80 2.56
CA LYS A 173 -1.68 -1.77 3.03
C LYS A 173 -0.29 -2.39 3.01
N GLN A 174 0.64 -1.73 2.34
CA GLN A 174 2.02 -2.18 2.28
C GLN A 174 2.61 -2.04 3.69
N LYS A 175 2.71 -3.16 4.42
CA LYS A 175 3.16 -3.21 5.83
C LYS A 175 4.62 -2.79 5.98
N TYR A 176 5.40 -2.96 4.93
CA TYR A 176 6.84 -2.76 4.96
C TYR A 176 7.33 -1.90 3.79
N THR A 177 8.33 -1.08 4.04
CA THR A 177 9.16 -0.43 3.01
C THR A 177 10.49 -1.16 2.90
N PHE A 178 11.09 -1.09 1.72
CA PHE A 178 12.38 -1.69 1.43
C PHE A 178 13.35 -0.60 1.01
N ALA A 179 14.56 -0.64 1.56
CA ALA A 179 15.58 0.37 1.30
C ALA A 179 16.98 -0.24 1.33
N ARG A 180 17.93 0.43 0.68
CA ARG A 180 19.35 0.20 0.95
C ARG A 180 19.62 0.60 2.39
N GLY A 181 20.32 -0.27 3.12
CA GLY A 181 20.67 0.01 4.50
C GLY A 181 21.80 1.03 4.59
N THR A 182 21.78 1.76 5.69
CA THR A 182 22.73 2.80 6.05
C THR A 182 23.47 2.42 7.32
N LEU A 183 24.53 3.16 7.67
CA LEU A 183 25.23 2.96 8.94
C LEU A 183 24.31 3.15 10.16
N ALA A 184 23.26 3.98 10.04
CA ALA A 184 22.28 4.21 11.10
C ALA A 184 21.36 2.99 11.34
N ASP A 185 21.23 2.10 10.36
CA ASP A 185 20.39 0.90 10.48
C ASP A 185 21.13 -0.27 11.17
N LEU A 186 22.48 -0.24 11.17
CA LEU A 186 23.32 -1.35 11.63
C LEU A 186 23.04 -1.81 13.08
N PRO A 187 22.82 -0.94 14.08
CA PRO A 187 22.48 -1.40 15.43
C PRO A 187 21.20 -2.26 15.45
N GLN A 188 20.20 -1.93 14.63
CA GLN A 188 18.98 -2.73 14.54
C GLN A 188 19.20 -4.03 13.74
N VAL A 189 20.08 -4.02 12.75
CA VAL A 189 20.50 -5.22 12.01
C VAL A 189 21.18 -6.21 12.96
N TYR A 190 22.14 -5.75 13.76
CA TYR A 190 22.84 -6.60 14.72
C TYR A 190 21.88 -7.21 15.73
N ALA A 191 20.96 -6.39 16.26
CA ALA A 191 19.91 -6.87 17.14
C ALA A 191 19.03 -7.97 16.51
N ILE A 192 18.74 -7.89 15.20
CA ILE A 192 17.97 -8.95 14.50
C ILE A 192 18.78 -10.25 14.41
N ILE A 193 20.08 -10.15 14.11
CA ILE A 193 20.97 -11.31 14.03
C ILE A 193 21.12 -11.96 15.42
N ASP A 194 21.39 -11.18 16.46
CA ASP A 194 21.49 -11.67 17.83
C ASP A 194 20.19 -12.32 18.27
N GLU A 195 19.06 -11.66 18.06
CA GLU A 195 17.72 -12.20 18.35
C GLU A 195 17.51 -13.57 17.67
N ARG A 196 17.98 -13.72 16.43
CA ARG A 196 17.88 -14.99 15.69
C ARG A 196 18.79 -16.08 16.21
N ILE A 197 20.02 -15.76 16.57
CA ILE A 197 20.98 -16.68 17.17
C ILE A 197 20.41 -17.23 18.48
N HIS A 198 19.96 -16.37 19.38
CA HIS A 198 19.37 -16.78 20.66
C HIS A 198 18.12 -17.64 20.46
N TRP A 199 17.27 -17.32 19.48
CA TRP A 199 16.10 -18.13 19.17
C TRP A 199 16.44 -19.52 18.64
N MET A 200 17.52 -19.67 17.87
CA MET A 200 17.99 -20.98 17.41
C MET A 200 18.37 -21.87 18.60
N ASP A 201 18.99 -21.32 19.65
CA ASP A 201 19.25 -22.05 20.90
C ASP A 201 17.94 -22.50 21.58
N GLU A 202 16.93 -21.62 21.65
CA GLU A 202 15.64 -21.94 22.28
C GLU A 202 14.88 -23.07 21.56
N VAL A 203 14.99 -23.13 20.23
CA VAL A 203 14.24 -24.12 19.42
C VAL A 203 15.06 -25.34 19.02
N GLY A 204 16.33 -25.43 19.46
CA GLY A 204 17.23 -26.55 19.17
C GLY A 204 17.59 -26.66 17.69
N ILE A 205 17.82 -25.54 17.01
CA ILE A 205 18.35 -25.50 15.64
C ILE A 205 19.86 -25.24 15.74
N GLU A 206 20.66 -26.03 15.04
CA GLU A 206 22.12 -25.90 14.99
C GLU A 206 22.53 -25.18 13.70
N GLN A 207 22.66 -23.84 13.75
CA GLN A 207 23.09 -23.00 12.63
C GLN A 207 24.01 -21.89 13.13
N TRP A 208 23.59 -20.62 13.02
CA TRP A 208 24.42 -19.44 13.37
C TRP A 208 24.89 -19.45 14.83
N ASN A 209 24.14 -20.10 15.72
CA ASN A 209 24.45 -20.27 17.12
C ASN A 209 25.61 -21.25 17.41
N VAL A 210 25.96 -22.14 16.48
CA VAL A 210 27.05 -23.11 16.66
C VAL A 210 28.19 -22.95 15.63
N THR A 211 28.10 -21.94 14.76
CA THR A 211 29.07 -21.66 13.70
C THR A 211 29.88 -20.39 13.94
N ASP A 212 29.98 -19.92 15.20
CA ASP A 212 30.77 -18.73 15.57
C ASP A 212 30.46 -17.50 14.69
N TYR A 213 29.16 -17.22 14.47
CA TYR A 213 28.68 -16.29 13.43
C TYR A 213 29.39 -14.93 13.39
N TRP A 214 29.61 -14.30 14.55
CA TRP A 214 30.24 -12.99 14.63
C TRP A 214 31.75 -13.01 14.39
N GLU A 215 32.41 -14.16 14.49
CA GLU A 215 33.79 -14.34 14.06
C GLU A 215 33.89 -14.43 12.54
N CYS A 216 32.96 -15.16 11.91
CA CYS A 216 32.87 -15.27 10.45
C CYS A 216 32.40 -13.95 9.79
N TYR A 217 31.43 -13.27 10.42
CA TYR A 217 30.76 -12.08 9.89
C TYR A 217 30.78 -10.94 10.92
N PRO A 218 31.96 -10.39 11.24
CA PRO A 218 32.08 -9.32 12.22
C PRO A 218 31.38 -8.04 11.74
N GLU A 219 31.18 -7.06 12.63
CA GLU A 219 30.57 -5.77 12.25
C GLU A 219 31.21 -5.09 11.01
N SER A 220 32.52 -5.31 10.82
CA SER A 220 33.24 -4.77 9.66
C SER A 220 32.72 -5.33 8.33
N TYR A 221 32.17 -6.55 8.30
CA TYR A 221 31.48 -7.13 7.15
C TYR A 221 30.25 -6.28 6.78
N TYR A 222 29.37 -5.99 7.74
CA TYR A 222 28.14 -5.22 7.47
C TYR A 222 28.45 -3.76 7.09
N LYS A 223 29.47 -3.15 7.72
CA LYS A 223 29.94 -1.81 7.34
C LYS A 223 30.44 -1.80 5.88
N LYS A 224 31.18 -2.83 5.45
CA LYS A 224 31.58 -3.01 4.04
C LYS A 224 30.37 -3.22 3.13
N ALA A 225 29.38 -4.00 3.55
CA ALA A 225 28.15 -4.23 2.77
C ALA A 225 27.33 -2.93 2.57
N VAL A 226 27.24 -2.07 3.60
CA VAL A 226 26.63 -0.73 3.47
C VAL A 226 27.40 0.13 2.48
N HIS A 227 28.73 0.24 2.64
CA HIS A 227 29.55 1.06 1.73
C HIS A 227 29.53 0.56 0.28
N GLY A 228 29.42 -0.76 0.07
CA GLY A 228 29.26 -1.37 -1.24
C GLY A 228 27.85 -1.29 -1.82
N GLY A 229 26.86 -0.77 -1.08
CA GLY A 229 25.47 -0.71 -1.52
C GLY A 229 24.76 -2.08 -1.57
N ASN A 230 25.32 -3.08 -0.89
CA ASN A 230 24.87 -4.47 -0.92
C ASN A 230 23.93 -4.82 0.23
N LEU A 231 23.91 -4.03 1.30
CA LEU A 231 23.03 -4.25 2.44
C LEU A 231 21.65 -3.63 2.19
N TYR A 232 20.60 -4.42 2.42
CA TYR A 232 19.21 -4.00 2.32
C TYR A 232 18.45 -4.26 3.62
N VAL A 233 17.51 -3.38 3.94
CA VAL A 233 16.68 -3.45 5.14
C VAL A 233 15.20 -3.37 4.80
N LEU A 234 14.41 -4.15 5.54
CA LEU A 234 12.96 -4.08 5.55
C LEU A 234 12.50 -3.25 6.74
N LYS A 235 11.85 -2.11 6.51
CA LYS A 235 11.35 -1.21 7.56
C LYS A 235 9.84 -1.28 7.67
N GLU A 236 9.30 -1.01 8.86
CA GLU A 236 7.86 -0.79 9.03
C GLU A 236 7.41 0.44 8.23
N ALA A 237 6.26 0.34 7.56
CA ALA A 237 5.79 1.44 6.72
C ALA A 237 5.49 2.69 7.57
N GLY A 238 6.20 3.79 7.27
CA GLY A 238 6.04 5.07 7.96
C GLY A 238 6.91 5.24 9.21
N GLY A 239 7.87 4.34 9.47
CA GLY A 239 8.82 4.47 10.57
C GLY A 239 10.22 3.95 10.24
N ASP A 240 11.15 4.10 11.19
CA ASP A 240 12.55 3.70 11.04
C ASP A 240 12.88 2.34 11.67
N ARG A 241 11.88 1.63 12.18
CA ARG A 241 12.05 0.31 12.77
C ARG A 241 12.40 -0.72 11.70
N VAL A 242 13.61 -1.24 11.76
CA VAL A 242 14.08 -2.34 10.90
C VAL A 242 13.50 -3.64 11.42
N THR A 243 12.88 -4.39 10.51
CA THR A 243 12.17 -5.65 10.76
C THR A 243 12.81 -6.82 10.03
N GLY A 244 13.70 -6.56 9.08
CA GLY A 244 14.50 -7.58 8.39
C GLY A 244 15.70 -7.00 7.65
N VAL A 245 16.62 -7.89 7.31
CA VAL A 245 17.89 -7.60 6.66
C VAL A 245 18.21 -8.69 5.64
N ALA A 246 18.91 -8.30 4.57
CA ALA A 246 19.58 -9.21 3.65
C ALA A 246 20.74 -8.46 3.00
N VAL A 247 21.76 -9.21 2.58
CA VAL A 247 22.87 -8.71 1.78
C VAL A 247 22.79 -9.35 0.40
N LEU A 248 22.89 -8.55 -0.65
CA LEU A 248 22.87 -9.03 -2.03
C LEU A 248 24.25 -8.84 -2.64
N TYR A 249 24.86 -9.95 -3.09
CA TYR A 249 26.10 -9.92 -3.86
C TYR A 249 25.88 -10.48 -5.26
N GLU A 250 26.74 -10.10 -6.20
CA GLU A 250 26.69 -10.58 -7.59
C GLU A 250 27.47 -11.88 -7.81
N SER A 251 28.15 -12.36 -6.77
CA SER A 251 28.95 -13.57 -6.78
C SER A 251 28.94 -14.24 -5.41
N ASP A 252 28.98 -15.56 -5.39
CA ASP A 252 29.12 -16.38 -4.20
C ASP A 252 29.96 -17.61 -4.55
N GLU A 253 31.04 -17.84 -3.82
CA GLU A 253 31.97 -18.95 -4.07
C GLU A 253 31.28 -20.32 -3.91
N ARG A 254 30.22 -20.40 -3.11
CA ARG A 254 29.41 -21.60 -2.92
C ARG A 254 28.66 -22.03 -4.19
N TRP A 255 28.56 -21.13 -5.16
CA TRP A 255 27.95 -21.34 -6.48
C TRP A 255 28.99 -21.41 -7.62
N ALA A 256 30.29 -21.50 -7.32
CA ALA A 256 31.35 -21.43 -8.32
C ALA A 256 31.26 -22.52 -9.40
N GLU A 257 30.75 -23.72 -9.05
CA GLU A 257 30.52 -24.81 -9.99
C GLU A 257 29.29 -24.60 -10.89
N GLN A 258 28.46 -23.60 -10.58
CA GLN A 258 27.20 -23.26 -11.25
C GLN A 258 27.28 -21.89 -11.93
N GLN A 259 28.35 -21.68 -12.71
CA GLN A 259 28.44 -20.53 -13.61
C GLN A 259 27.20 -20.50 -14.50
N GLY A 260 26.47 -19.40 -14.40
CA GLY A 260 25.13 -19.31 -14.95
C GLY A 260 24.76 -17.88 -15.29
N PRO A 261 23.50 -17.66 -15.68
CA PRO A 261 22.97 -16.34 -16.00
C PRO A 261 23.14 -15.36 -14.84
N ALA A 262 23.04 -14.06 -15.14
CA ALA A 262 23.28 -13.00 -14.16
C ALA A 262 22.35 -13.17 -12.95
N ALA A 263 22.92 -13.23 -11.74
CA ALA A 263 22.16 -13.50 -10.53
C ALA A 263 22.54 -12.57 -9.39
N TYR A 264 21.62 -12.39 -8.44
CA TYR A 264 21.97 -11.98 -7.08
C TYR A 264 22.00 -13.19 -6.15
N TYR A 265 22.93 -13.16 -5.21
CA TYR A 265 23.08 -14.14 -4.14
C TYR A 265 22.67 -13.48 -2.82
N VAL A 266 21.64 -14.04 -2.17
CA VAL A 266 21.09 -13.53 -0.92
C VAL A 266 21.87 -14.13 0.25
N HIS A 267 22.52 -13.26 1.03
CA HIS A 267 23.23 -13.62 2.26
C HIS A 267 22.57 -12.97 3.48
N HIS A 268 22.76 -13.57 4.65
CA HIS A 268 22.33 -13.03 5.95
C HIS A 268 20.86 -12.61 5.99
N LEU A 269 19.99 -13.36 5.30
CA LEU A 269 18.56 -13.10 5.30
C LEU A 269 17.98 -13.41 6.69
N ALA A 270 17.57 -12.38 7.41
CA ALA A 270 16.96 -12.51 8.72
C ALA A 270 15.87 -11.47 8.95
N THR A 271 14.90 -11.82 9.80
CA THR A 271 13.82 -10.91 10.23
C THR A 271 13.63 -11.00 11.72
N ARG A 272 13.03 -9.99 12.35
CA ARG A 272 12.62 -10.09 13.76
C ARG A 272 11.70 -11.28 13.99
N ILE A 273 11.75 -11.84 15.20
CA ILE A 273 10.86 -12.92 15.63
C ILE A 273 9.44 -12.37 15.76
N GLY A 274 8.44 -13.19 15.43
CA GLY A 274 7.03 -12.78 15.48
C GLY A 274 6.56 -11.89 14.32
N GLU A 275 7.45 -11.35 13.48
CA GLU A 275 7.08 -10.56 12.30
C GLU A 275 6.57 -11.45 11.15
N LYS A 276 5.32 -11.93 11.28
CA LYS A 276 4.68 -12.79 10.28
C LYS A 276 4.67 -12.13 8.90
N GLY A 277 5.24 -12.83 7.92
CA GLY A 277 5.28 -12.41 6.52
C GLY A 277 6.48 -11.52 6.15
N ALA A 278 7.30 -11.06 7.10
CA ALA A 278 8.48 -10.24 6.80
C ALA A 278 9.48 -10.95 5.88
N GLY A 279 9.76 -12.24 6.11
CA GLY A 279 10.69 -13.00 5.27
C GLY A 279 10.22 -13.08 3.80
N LYS A 280 8.92 -13.31 3.59
CA LYS A 280 8.34 -13.36 2.24
C LYS A 280 8.37 -11.97 1.59
N ALA A 281 8.07 -10.93 2.37
CA ALA A 281 8.15 -9.56 1.89
C ALA A 281 9.58 -9.21 1.47
N MET A 282 10.58 -9.54 2.29
CA MET A 282 12.00 -9.31 2.01
C MET A 282 12.42 -10.00 0.72
N LEU A 283 12.15 -11.30 0.56
CA LEU A 283 12.46 -12.04 -0.67
C LEU A 283 11.74 -11.45 -1.88
N SER A 284 10.47 -11.08 -1.76
CA SER A 284 9.73 -10.43 -2.86
C SER A 284 10.34 -9.07 -3.26
N PHE A 285 10.99 -8.37 -2.32
CA PHE A 285 11.72 -7.14 -2.63
C PHE A 285 13.08 -7.43 -3.26
N CYS A 286 13.82 -8.42 -2.78
CA CYS A 286 15.05 -8.88 -3.42
C CYS A 286 14.81 -9.34 -4.87
N GLU A 287 13.71 -10.06 -5.13
CA GLU A 287 13.31 -10.47 -6.49
C GLU A 287 13.08 -9.25 -7.39
N LYS A 288 12.35 -8.24 -6.91
CA LYS A 288 12.14 -6.99 -7.66
C LYS A 288 13.44 -6.20 -7.88
N GLN A 289 14.34 -6.20 -6.90
CA GLN A 289 15.64 -5.55 -7.03
C GLN A 289 16.50 -6.27 -8.08
N ALA A 290 16.48 -7.61 -8.09
CA ALA A 290 17.15 -8.43 -9.09
C ALA A 290 16.65 -8.09 -10.50
N VAL A 291 15.33 -8.00 -10.71
CA VAL A 291 14.75 -7.55 -12.01
C VAL A 291 15.20 -6.13 -12.37
N ALA A 292 15.15 -5.20 -11.41
CA ALA A 292 15.56 -3.81 -11.63
C ALA A 292 17.03 -3.69 -12.07
N ASP A 293 17.89 -4.55 -11.51
CA ASP A 293 19.32 -4.61 -11.81
C ASP A 293 19.64 -5.63 -12.93
N ARG A 294 18.63 -6.04 -13.70
CA ARG A 294 18.73 -6.94 -14.88
C ARG A 294 19.40 -8.28 -14.58
N LYS A 295 19.16 -8.82 -13.39
CA LYS A 295 19.47 -10.21 -13.07
C LYS A 295 18.34 -11.11 -13.56
N GLU A 296 18.70 -12.33 -13.97
CA GLU A 296 17.78 -13.38 -14.41
C GLU A 296 17.36 -14.29 -13.25
N TYR A 297 18.21 -14.40 -12.22
CA TYR A 297 17.95 -15.26 -11.06
C TYR A 297 18.18 -14.54 -9.74
N LEU A 298 17.43 -14.97 -8.73
CA LEU A 298 17.76 -14.76 -7.33
C LEU A 298 18.12 -16.11 -6.70
N ARG A 299 19.31 -16.17 -6.11
CA ARG A 299 19.93 -17.37 -5.55
C ARG A 299 20.14 -17.21 -4.07
N LEU A 300 20.01 -18.30 -3.32
CA LEU A 300 20.23 -18.34 -1.88
C LEU A 300 20.60 -19.76 -1.45
N ASP A 301 21.13 -19.89 -0.25
CA ASP A 301 21.38 -21.18 0.38
C ASP A 301 20.59 -21.33 1.68
N CYS A 302 20.40 -22.58 2.11
CA CYS A 302 19.76 -22.88 3.39
C CYS A 302 20.25 -24.22 3.94
N ALA A 303 20.36 -24.35 5.27
CA ALA A 303 20.92 -25.56 5.87
C ALA A 303 20.13 -26.82 5.46
N VAL A 304 20.86 -27.88 5.11
CA VAL A 304 20.29 -29.14 4.62
C VAL A 304 19.42 -29.84 5.68
N ASP A 305 19.78 -29.69 6.95
CA ASP A 305 19.17 -30.30 8.12
C ASP A 305 17.94 -29.54 8.67
N ASN A 306 17.57 -28.42 8.06
CA ASN A 306 16.43 -27.62 8.49
C ASN A 306 15.21 -27.83 7.57
N PRO A 307 14.32 -28.80 7.86
CA PRO A 307 13.19 -29.11 6.98
C PRO A 307 12.18 -27.95 6.89
N LYS A 308 12.09 -27.11 7.94
CA LYS A 308 11.16 -25.97 7.96
C LYS A 308 11.57 -24.91 6.95
N ILE A 309 12.86 -24.56 6.88
CA ILE A 309 13.35 -23.54 5.95
C ILE A 309 13.34 -24.05 4.50
N ASN A 310 13.66 -25.33 4.28
CA ASN A 310 13.57 -25.95 2.97
C ASN A 310 12.13 -25.93 2.43
N ALA A 311 11.15 -26.39 3.23
CA ALA A 311 9.74 -26.34 2.85
C ALA A 311 9.20 -24.91 2.69
N TYR A 312 9.79 -23.93 3.37
CA TYR A 312 9.45 -22.52 3.19
C TYR A 312 9.89 -22.02 1.81
N TYR A 313 11.10 -22.35 1.36
CA TYR A 313 11.60 -21.98 0.03
C TYR A 313 10.88 -22.71 -1.11
N ASP A 314 10.52 -23.98 -0.92
CA ASP A 314 9.69 -24.72 -1.88
C ASP A 314 8.33 -24.01 -2.13
N LYS A 315 7.68 -23.56 -1.05
CA LYS A 315 6.40 -22.79 -1.15
C LYS A 315 6.55 -21.45 -1.87
N LEU A 316 7.75 -20.88 -1.88
CA LEU A 316 8.08 -19.65 -2.58
C LEU A 316 8.59 -19.88 -4.01
N ARG A 317 8.67 -21.14 -4.44
CA ARG A 317 9.14 -21.59 -5.75
C ARG A 317 10.62 -21.26 -5.98
N TYR A 318 11.45 -21.50 -4.97
CA TYR A 318 12.89 -21.59 -5.17
C TYR A 318 13.25 -23.06 -5.39
N ASP A 319 13.67 -23.36 -6.60
CA ASP A 319 14.03 -24.69 -7.05
C ASP A 319 15.36 -25.12 -6.42
N TYR A 320 15.51 -26.42 -6.17
CA TYR A 320 16.76 -26.98 -5.67
C TYR A 320 17.81 -27.00 -6.79
N ALA A 321 18.96 -26.39 -6.54
CA ALA A 321 20.05 -26.27 -7.50
C ALA A 321 21.25 -27.17 -7.17
N GLY A 322 21.39 -27.65 -5.94
CA GLY A 322 22.53 -28.48 -5.51
C GLY A 322 22.82 -28.36 -4.02
N THR A 323 23.99 -28.85 -3.60
CA THR A 323 24.49 -28.69 -2.23
C THR A 323 25.84 -27.97 -2.22
N CYS A 324 26.14 -27.25 -1.15
CA CYS A 324 27.46 -26.68 -0.89
C CYS A 324 27.95 -27.05 0.52
N VAL A 325 29.27 -27.05 0.69
CA VAL A 325 29.94 -27.18 1.99
C VAL A 325 30.82 -25.96 2.21
N ASP A 326 30.66 -25.28 3.34
CA ASP A 326 31.47 -24.12 3.74
C ASP A 326 31.87 -24.26 5.21
N GLY A 327 33.11 -24.71 5.45
CA GLY A 327 33.58 -25.04 6.80
C GLY A 327 32.73 -26.16 7.44
N LYS A 328 32.00 -25.83 8.52
CA LYS A 328 31.07 -26.74 9.21
C LYS A 328 29.65 -26.70 8.65
N TYR A 329 29.36 -25.81 7.72
CA TYR A 329 28.03 -25.61 7.17
C TYR A 329 27.80 -26.47 5.92
N GLU A 330 26.71 -27.24 5.94
CA GLU A 330 26.18 -27.96 4.77
C GLU A 330 24.84 -27.33 4.34
N GLY A 331 24.80 -26.82 3.12
CA GLY A 331 23.66 -26.06 2.61
C GLY A 331 23.06 -26.64 1.33
N ASN A 332 21.75 -26.54 1.19
CA ASN A 332 21.04 -26.69 -0.08
C ASN A 332 21.05 -25.35 -0.83
N LEU A 333 21.58 -25.36 -2.04
CA LEU A 333 21.51 -24.25 -2.99
C LEU A 333 20.11 -24.18 -3.60
N ARG A 334 19.55 -22.97 -3.64
CA ARG A 334 18.19 -22.69 -4.06
C ARG A 334 18.17 -21.52 -5.04
N GLU A 335 17.51 -21.67 -6.18
CA GLU A 335 17.40 -20.59 -7.17
C GLU A 335 15.97 -20.36 -7.65
N LYS A 336 15.69 -19.13 -8.02
CA LYS A 336 14.41 -18.74 -8.60
C LYS A 336 14.65 -17.79 -9.75
N ARG A 337 14.09 -18.11 -10.90
CA ARG A 337 14.04 -17.19 -12.05
C ARG A 337 13.18 -15.99 -11.69
N VAL A 338 13.67 -14.79 -12.02
CA VAL A 338 12.95 -13.52 -11.83
C VAL A 338 12.60 -12.94 -13.19
N ASP A 339 11.34 -12.53 -13.36
CA ASP A 339 10.81 -11.98 -14.62
C ASP A 339 10.09 -10.64 -14.37
#